data_AF-A0A2R8FG52-F1
#
_entry.id   AF-A0A2R8FG52-F1
#
_cell.length_a   1.000
_cell.length_b   1.000
_cell.length_c   1.000
_cell.angle_alpha   90.00
_cell.angle_beta   90.00
_cell.angle_gamma   90.00
#
_symmetry.space_group_name_H-M   'P 1'
#
loop_
_entity.id
_entity.type
_entity.pdbx_description
1 polymer ?
#
loop_
_entity_poly.entity_id
_entity_poly.type
_entity_poly.pdbx_seq_one_letter_code
_entity_poly.pdbx_strand_id
1 'polypeptide(L)'
;MKQAGQGSYNARALKHYWKSLTKDSTKLDFKTYRKSRNFRNMQLCEQDIVERLLNMSSALRQAYVYYQTLLQAVQQRDPRLLESLTRSAAGMPEPIKKTREKEPCYNGLKSR
;
A
#
# COMPACT_ATOMS: atom_id res chain seq x y z
N MET A 1 13.60 13.67 -17.93
CA MET A 1 12.12 13.71 -17.87
C MET A 1 11.71 14.04 -16.45
N LYS A 2 11.17 15.25 -16.22
CA LYS A 2 10.81 15.71 -14.87
C LYS A 2 9.57 14.95 -14.39
N GLN A 3 9.71 14.18 -13.32
CA GLN A 3 8.59 13.52 -12.65
C GLN A 3 7.64 14.63 -12.17
N ALA A 4 6.45 14.67 -12.76
CA ALA A 4 5.49 15.74 -12.57
C ALA A 4 5.15 15.94 -11.08
N GLY A 5 5.12 17.20 -10.66
CA GLY A 5 4.84 17.62 -9.29
C GLY A 5 3.46 17.21 -8.80
N GLN A 6 3.38 17.06 -7.47
CA GLN A 6 2.24 16.59 -6.68
C GLN A 6 1.91 15.10 -6.84
N GLY A 7 1.91 14.38 -5.71
CA GLY A 7 1.85 12.93 -5.62
C GLY A 7 0.87 12.28 -6.60
N SER A 8 1.36 11.29 -7.34
CA SER A 8 0.63 10.59 -8.40
C SER A 8 -0.78 10.19 -7.96
N TYR A 9 -1.72 10.07 -8.92
CA TYR A 9 -3.06 9.54 -8.66
C TYR A 9 -3.03 8.25 -7.80
N ASN A 10 -2.08 7.36 -8.07
CA ASN A 10 -1.84 6.16 -7.28
C ASN A 10 -1.49 6.48 -5.82
N ALA A 11 -0.60 7.46 -5.57
CA ALA A 11 -0.25 7.89 -4.21
C ALA A 11 -1.45 8.45 -3.43
N ARG A 12 -2.34 9.20 -4.09
CA ARG A 12 -3.58 9.70 -3.47
C ARG A 12 -4.56 8.57 -3.14
N ALA A 13 -4.75 7.62 -4.06
CA ALA A 13 -5.60 6.45 -3.83
C ALA A 13 -5.08 5.59 -2.68
N LEU A 14 -3.76 5.30 -2.66
CA LEU A 14 -3.10 4.56 -1.58
C LEU A 14 -3.25 5.27 -0.24
N LYS A 15 -2.98 6.58 -0.19
CA LYS A 15 -3.14 7.39 1.04
C LYS A 15 -4.58 7.44 1.52
N HIS A 16 -5.57 7.37 0.63
CA HIS A 16 -6.97 7.41 1.04
C HIS A 16 -7.47 6.06 1.57
N TYR A 17 -7.05 4.96 0.95
CA TYR A 17 -7.57 3.61 1.21
C TYR A 17 -6.64 2.70 2.02
N TRP A 18 -5.58 3.24 2.63
CA TRP A 18 -4.63 2.46 3.43
C TRP A 18 -5.31 1.61 4.53
N LYS A 19 -6.40 2.10 5.13
CA LYS A 19 -7.14 1.35 6.16
C LYS A 19 -7.76 0.06 5.61
N SER A 20 -8.26 0.09 4.37
CA SER A 20 -8.80 -1.10 3.70
C SER A 20 -7.70 -2.11 3.37
N LEU A 21 -6.48 -1.66 3.05
CA LEU A 21 -5.32 -2.54 2.86
C LEU A 21 -4.88 -3.23 4.16
N THR A 22 -5.01 -2.56 5.30
CA THR A 22 -4.69 -3.13 6.63
C THR A 22 -5.84 -3.92 7.25
N LYS A 23 -7.01 -3.90 6.63
CA LYS A 23 -8.16 -4.66 7.12
C LYS A 23 -7.96 -6.14 6.78
N ASP A 24 -8.42 -6.99 7.68
CA ASP A 24 -8.54 -8.43 7.46
C ASP A 24 -9.35 -8.68 6.19
N SER A 25 -8.76 -9.41 5.24
CA SER A 25 -9.35 -9.70 3.92
C SER A 25 -10.71 -10.39 4.03
N THR A 26 -10.92 -11.21 5.06
CA THR A 26 -12.19 -11.93 5.31
C THR A 26 -13.33 -10.99 5.74
N LYS A 27 -12.99 -9.76 6.17
CA LYS A 27 -13.93 -8.76 6.67
C LYS A 27 -14.15 -7.62 5.67
N LEU A 28 -13.52 -7.66 4.50
CA LEU A 28 -13.72 -6.66 3.46
C LEU A 28 -15.18 -6.67 3.00
N ASP A 29 -15.75 -5.48 2.88
CA ASP A 29 -17.12 -5.36 2.39
C ASP A 29 -17.17 -5.59 0.86
N PHE A 30 -17.93 -6.61 0.45
CA PHE A 30 -18.20 -6.95 -0.95
C PHE A 30 -19.66 -6.67 -1.36
N LYS A 31 -20.49 -6.15 -0.45
CA LYS A 31 -21.93 -5.94 -0.67
C LYS A 31 -22.27 -4.48 -0.89
N THR A 32 -21.60 -3.56 -0.20
CA THR A 32 -21.90 -2.13 -0.32
C THR A 32 -21.05 -1.47 -1.41
N TYR A 33 -21.72 -0.96 -2.43
CA TYR A 33 -21.08 -0.20 -3.50
C TYR A 33 -21.19 1.30 -3.23
N ARG A 34 -20.08 2.04 -3.40
CA ARG A 34 -20.06 3.50 -3.28
C ARG A 34 -19.24 4.12 -4.40
N LYS A 35 -19.59 5.34 -4.80
CA LYS A 35 -18.82 6.11 -5.78
C LYS A 35 -17.46 6.49 -5.21
N SER A 36 -16.38 6.10 -5.90
CA SER A 36 -15.03 6.49 -5.54
C SER A 36 -14.48 7.60 -6.44
N ARG A 37 -14.21 8.78 -5.87
CA ARG A 37 -13.54 9.88 -6.60
C ARG A 37 -12.13 9.50 -7.05
N ASN A 38 -11.44 8.67 -6.28
CA ASN A 38 -10.11 8.17 -6.60
C ASN A 38 -10.13 7.09 -7.68
N PHE A 39 -11.30 6.64 -8.16
CA PHE A 39 -11.45 5.70 -9.28
C PHE A 39 -12.48 6.21 -10.29
N ARG A 40 -12.36 7.49 -10.69
CA ARG A 40 -13.20 8.14 -11.72
C ARG A 40 -14.71 8.00 -11.46
N ASN A 41 -15.13 8.08 -10.19
CA ASN A 41 -16.51 7.94 -9.72
C ASN A 41 -17.17 6.58 -10.02
N MET A 42 -16.38 5.53 -10.25
CA MET A 42 -16.89 4.15 -10.35
C MET A 42 -17.58 3.73 -9.04
N GLN A 43 -18.65 2.94 -9.17
CA GLN A 43 -19.28 2.24 -8.05
C GLN A 43 -18.43 1.02 -7.71
N LEU A 44 -17.79 1.04 -6.55
CA LEU A 44 -16.86 -0.01 -6.12
C LEU A 44 -17.21 -0.43 -4.69
N CYS A 45 -17.08 -1.72 -4.41
CA CYS A 45 -17.05 -2.24 -3.05
C CYS A 45 -15.62 -2.17 -2.48
N GLU A 46 -15.46 -2.47 -1.19
CA GLU A 46 -14.16 -2.40 -0.53
C GLU A 46 -13.17 -3.41 -1.12
N GLN A 47 -13.66 -4.61 -1.48
CA GLN A 47 -12.87 -5.63 -2.16
C GLN A 47 -12.36 -5.15 -3.54
N ASP A 48 -13.20 -4.50 -4.35
CA ASP A 48 -12.79 -3.95 -5.64
C ASP A 48 -11.72 -2.86 -5.49
N ILE A 49 -11.87 -2.02 -4.46
CA ILE A 49 -10.91 -0.97 -4.14
C ILE A 49 -9.55 -1.59 -3.82
N VAL A 50 -9.51 -2.60 -2.96
CA VAL A 50 -8.27 -3.31 -2.60
C VAL A 50 -7.64 -3.92 -3.85
N GLU A 51 -8.37 -4.70 -4.65
CA GLU A 51 -7.82 -5.34 -5.86
C GLU A 51 -7.23 -4.31 -6.83
N ARG A 52 -7.91 -3.17 -7.03
CA ARG A 52 -7.40 -2.08 -7.88
C ARG A 52 -6.12 -1.44 -7.34
N LEU A 53 -5.99 -1.30 -6.02
CA LEU A 53 -4.75 -0.81 -5.39
C LEU A 53 -3.62 -1.83 -5.59
N LEU A 54 -3.88 -3.13 -5.38
CA LEU A 54 -2.89 -4.18 -5.56
C LEU A 54 -2.40 -4.29 -7.01
N ASN A 55 -3.27 -3.99 -7.97
CA ASN A 55 -2.91 -3.92 -9.39
C ASN A 55 -2.02 -2.72 -9.76
N MET A 56 -1.81 -1.76 -8.86
CA MET A 56 -0.88 -0.64 -9.09
C MET A 56 0.60 -1.05 -8.93
N SER A 57 0.91 -2.10 -8.17
CA SER A 57 2.28 -2.51 -7.88
C SER A 57 2.36 -3.98 -7.44
N SER A 58 3.20 -4.76 -8.10
CA SER A 58 3.49 -6.15 -7.73
C SER A 58 4.11 -6.26 -6.33
N ALA A 59 5.01 -5.33 -5.98
CA ALA A 59 5.62 -5.26 -4.65
C ALA A 59 4.56 -4.99 -3.56
N LEU A 60 3.59 -4.12 -3.84
CA LEU A 60 2.46 -3.88 -2.93
C LEU A 60 1.60 -5.14 -2.77
N ARG A 61 1.34 -5.86 -3.87
CA ARG A 61 0.59 -7.13 -3.82
C ARG A 61 1.30 -8.18 -2.97
N GLN A 62 2.61 -8.32 -3.11
CA GLN A 62 3.40 -9.24 -2.27
C GLN A 62 3.37 -8.83 -0.79
N ALA A 63 3.56 -7.53 -0.50
CA ALA A 63 3.48 -7.00 0.86
C ALA A 63 2.11 -7.24 1.50
N TYR A 64 1.04 -7.04 0.74
CA TYR A 64 -0.33 -7.27 1.19
C TYR A 64 -0.56 -8.75 1.51
N VAL A 65 -0.18 -9.67 0.60
CA VAL A 65 -0.31 -11.11 0.83
C VAL A 65 0.42 -11.52 2.10
N TYR A 66 1.68 -11.10 2.27
CA TYR A 66 2.46 -11.39 3.47
C TYR A 66 1.76 -10.89 4.74
N TYR A 67 1.26 -9.65 4.74
CA TYR A 67 0.53 -9.08 5.86
C TYR A 67 -0.76 -9.84 6.19
N GLN A 68 -1.53 -10.28 5.19
CA GLN A 68 -2.74 -11.07 5.40
C GLN A 68 -2.43 -12.46 5.96
N THR A 69 -1.35 -13.10 5.51
CA THR A 69 -0.90 -14.38 6.09
C THR A 69 -0.47 -14.20 7.56
N LEU A 70 0.20 -13.09 7.88
CA LEU A 70 0.55 -12.75 9.26
C LEU A 70 -0.68 -12.55 10.14
N LEU A 71 -1.67 -11.78 9.66
CA LEU A 71 -2.95 -11.60 10.36
C LEU A 71 -3.65 -12.93 10.61
N GLN A 72 -3.69 -13.80 9.61
CA GLN A 72 -4.29 -15.13 9.71
C GLN A 72 -3.60 -15.97 10.79
N ALA A 73 -2.26 -16.01 10.83
CA ALA A 73 -1.51 -16.76 11.83
C ALA A 73 -1.87 -16.34 13.26
N VAL A 74 -1.99 -15.02 13.50
CA VAL A 74 -2.40 -14.47 14.79
C VAL A 74 -3.84 -14.85 15.14
N GLN A 75 -4.76 -14.75 14.19
CA GLN A 75 -6.17 -15.08 14.40
C GLN A 75 -6.39 -16.57 14.70
N GLN A 76 -5.67 -17.43 13.99
CA GLN A 76 -5.72 -18.88 14.17
C GLN A 76 -4.93 -19.36 15.40
N ARG A 77 -4.20 -18.46 16.07
CA ARG A 77 -3.28 -18.78 17.17
C ARG A 77 -2.30 -19.89 16.77
N ASP A 78 -1.77 -19.81 15.56
CA ASP A 78 -0.78 -20.77 15.03
C ASP A 78 0.64 -20.22 15.26
N PRO A 79 1.32 -20.62 16.36
CA PRO A 79 2.66 -20.13 16.66
C PRO A 79 3.69 -20.63 15.64
N ARG A 80 3.49 -21.81 15.02
CA ARG A 80 4.43 -22.36 14.06
C ARG A 80 4.44 -21.54 12.78
N LEU A 81 3.24 -21.20 12.29
CA LEU A 81 3.11 -20.31 11.13
C LEU A 81 3.69 -18.93 11.44
N LEU A 82 3.39 -18.35 12.61
CA LEU A 82 3.91 -17.05 13.02
C LEU A 82 5.45 -17.03 13.13
N GLU A 83 6.04 -18.05 13.74
CA GLU A 83 7.50 -18.20 13.81
C GLU A 83 8.14 -18.37 12.43
N SER A 84 7.51 -19.14 11.53
CA SER A 84 8.02 -19.33 10.17
C SER A 84 8.07 -18.03 9.36
N LEU A 85 7.03 -17.18 9.50
CA LEU A 85 6.94 -15.89 8.82
C LEU A 85 7.98 -14.90 9.37
N THR A 86 8.24 -14.92 10.67
CA THR A 86 9.14 -13.96 11.33
C THR A 86 10.62 -14.35 11.25
N ARG A 87 10.94 -15.64 11.10
CA ARG A 87 12.33 -16.14 11.04
C ARG A 87 12.99 -15.92 9.67
N SER A 88 12.22 -15.73 8.59
CA SER A 88 12.74 -15.56 7.24
C SER A 88 12.53 -14.15 6.71
N ALA A 89 13.62 -13.43 6.42
CA ALA A 89 13.56 -12.15 5.72
C ALA A 89 13.12 -12.29 4.24
N ALA A 90 13.16 -13.51 3.68
CA ALA A 90 12.88 -13.75 2.26
C ALA A 90 11.40 -13.50 1.86
N GLY A 91 10.49 -13.45 2.83
CA GLY A 91 9.09 -13.11 2.62
C GLY A 91 8.74 -11.66 2.94
N MET A 92 9.66 -10.90 3.56
CA MET A 92 9.39 -9.51 3.88
C MET A 92 9.49 -8.66 2.61
N PRO A 93 8.48 -7.84 2.31
CA PRO A 93 8.61 -6.86 1.23
C PRO A 93 9.80 -5.95 1.51
N GLU A 94 10.49 -5.50 0.46
CA GLU A 94 11.64 -4.62 0.63
C GLU A 94 11.28 -3.42 1.52
N PRO A 95 12.15 -3.05 2.48
CA PRO A 95 11.92 -1.90 3.33
C PRO A 95 11.64 -0.67 2.46
N ILE A 96 10.45 -0.09 2.63
CA ILE A 96 10.09 1.12 1.90
C ILE A 96 11.03 2.22 2.40
N LYS A 97 12.07 2.52 1.61
CA LYS A 97 13.01 3.61 1.89
C LYS A 97 12.19 4.89 1.97
N LYS A 98 12.10 5.49 3.16
CA LYS A 98 11.54 6.84 3.29
C LYS A 98 12.41 7.75 2.45
N THR A 99 11.90 8.25 1.33
CA THR A 99 12.54 9.33 0.59
C THR A 99 12.47 10.60 1.45
N ARG A 100 13.41 10.74 2.38
CA ARG A 100 13.77 12.05 2.93
C ARG A 100 14.92 12.59 2.09
N GLU A 101 14.62 12.93 0.84
CA GLU A 101 15.46 13.84 0.08
C GLU A 101 14.56 14.98 -0.38
N LYS A 102 14.39 15.94 0.53
CA LYS A 102 14.42 17.32 0.05
C LYS A 102 15.90 17.59 -0.20
N GLU A 103 16.32 17.66 -1.46
CA GLU A 103 17.61 18.28 -1.77
C GLU A 103 17.64 19.66 -1.09
N PRO A 104 18.67 20.01 -0.32
CA PRO A 104 18.82 21.39 0.12
C PRO A 104 19.10 22.23 -1.12
N CYS A 105 18.15 23.08 -1.49
CA CYS A 105 18.41 24.15 -2.44
C CYS A 105 19.40 25.14 -1.82
N TYR A 106 20.70 24.88 -1.90
CA TYR A 106 21.74 25.89 -1.69
C TYR A 106 22.99 25.59 -2.52
N ASN A 107 23.16 26.40 -3.59
CA ASN A 107 24.28 27.30 -3.86
C ASN A 107 24.16 27.76 -5.33
N GLY A 108 23.83 29.03 -5.58
CA GLY A 108 24.82 30.07 -5.89
C GLY A 108 24.95 30.19 -7.41
N LEU A 109 24.52 31.26 -8.06
CA LEU A 109 25.32 32.49 -8.19
C LEU A 109 24.39 33.68 -8.47
N LYS A 110 24.41 34.67 -7.58
CA LYS A 110 24.31 36.06 -8.02
C LYS A 110 25.55 36.33 -8.88
N SER A 111 25.37 36.73 -10.12
CA SER A 111 26.40 37.43 -10.88
C SER A 111 25.74 38.49 -11.72
N ARG A 112 25.94 39.73 -11.24
CA ARG A 112 25.79 41.05 -11.85
C ARG A 112 24.44 41.42 -12.43
#